data_AF-A0A6G9QPI9-F1
#
_entry.id   AF-A0A6G9QPI9-F1
#
_cell.length_a   1.000
_cell.length_b   1.000
_cell.length_c   1.000
_cell.angle_alpha   90.00
_cell.angle_beta   90.00
_cell.angle_gamma   90.00
#
_symmetry.space_group_name_H-M   'P 1'
#
loop_
_entity.id
_entity.type
_entity.pdbx_description
1 polymer ?
#
loop_
_entity_poly.entity_id
_entity_poly.type
_entity_poly.pdbx_seq_one_letter_code
_entity_poly.pdbx_strand_id
1 'polypeptide(L)'
;MNSNLPILPGITGLATAQDIAPKSIAESLLDDRSILEKRLKLQLERPIDEVDNQEIRRLISSLLADFANNDSQLSENTLKALFINWAIFEQWCNDKQVISLPSSSQNFIQFINEKKSLVKMNTLSQYRWAVSKIHLAAGLPSPSHTQKAIDIVTGIRKNKVISSELVDQAQPFREVHCDAIFELWRHDPNPLISRNLAILVTAYETMLRESELARIELSHLTYHEDGRATLLIPFTKSRKSGEPDTTMLSRQCVDTIRKYLSLDVNDSVYLFKKMRRNGKPTSQNQAISRYTIDRVFKQAYDCLSLNRPELLEGISLWSGHSARVGACQDLLSAGYSTLEVQQAGRWTSGQMVFQYGRNILAKESAMAKARWNK
;
A
#
# COMPACT_ATOMS: atom_id res chain seq x y z
N MET A 1 40.98 3.01 -18.52
CA MET A 1 40.55 4.38 -18.23
C MET A 1 39.23 4.30 -17.50
N ASN A 2 39.23 4.80 -16.27
CA ASN A 2 38.23 4.57 -15.22
C ASN A 2 36.84 5.07 -15.59
N SER A 3 35.83 4.20 -15.46
CA SER A 3 34.42 4.57 -15.47
C SER A 3 33.73 4.06 -14.20
N ASN A 4 34.25 4.46 -13.04
CA ASN A 4 33.48 4.42 -11.80
C ASN A 4 32.39 5.50 -11.90
N LEU A 5 31.19 5.09 -12.29
CA LEU A 5 29.96 5.83 -12.03
C LEU A 5 29.55 5.58 -10.56
N PRO A 6 29.00 6.59 -9.87
CA PRO A 6 28.74 6.50 -8.44
C PRO A 6 27.66 5.48 -8.15
N ILE A 7 27.96 4.56 -7.23
CA ILE A 7 26.97 3.83 -6.44
C ILE A 7 26.17 4.90 -5.71
N LEU A 8 24.84 4.95 -5.89
CA LEU A 8 23.98 5.74 -5.03
C LEU A 8 24.17 5.23 -3.60
N PRO A 9 24.72 6.02 -2.66
CA PRO A 9 24.92 5.56 -1.31
C PRO A 9 23.56 5.18 -0.74
N GLY A 10 23.53 4.11 0.08
CA GLY A 10 22.55 4.08 1.15
C GLY A 10 22.57 5.44 1.85
N ILE A 11 21.40 5.96 2.17
CA ILE A 11 21.07 7.34 2.60
C ILE A 11 22.06 7.98 3.62
N THR A 12 22.92 7.20 4.24
CA THR A 12 24.08 7.60 5.05
C THR A 12 25.29 8.01 4.18
N GLY A 13 25.28 9.23 3.61
CA GLY A 13 26.48 9.79 2.97
C GLY A 13 26.26 10.85 1.89
N LEU A 14 25.07 11.44 1.80
CA LEU A 14 24.84 12.56 0.89
C LEU A 14 25.58 13.78 1.43
N ALA A 15 26.56 14.27 0.66
CA ALA A 15 27.34 15.46 0.99
C ALA A 15 26.40 16.62 1.33
N THR A 16 26.70 17.31 2.44
CA THR A 16 26.08 18.59 2.80
C THR A 16 26.10 19.50 1.58
N ALA A 17 24.94 20.09 1.24
CA ALA A 17 24.78 21.00 0.11
C ALA A 17 25.94 22.02 0.08
N GLN A 18 26.89 21.82 -0.83
CA GLN A 18 27.95 22.77 -1.08
C GLN A 18 27.32 24.02 -1.70
N ASP A 19 27.74 25.18 -1.17
CA ASP A 19 27.36 26.55 -1.51
C ASP A 19 26.52 26.71 -2.81
N ILE A 20 25.20 26.77 -2.66
CA ILE A 20 24.23 27.04 -3.75
C ILE A 20 24.04 28.57 -3.90
N ALA A 21 25.04 29.37 -3.53
CA ALA A 21 24.96 30.82 -3.63
C ALA A 21 24.53 31.25 -5.06
N PRO A 22 23.50 32.10 -5.19
CA PRO A 22 23.01 32.55 -6.48
C PRO A 22 24.08 33.42 -7.17
N LYS A 23 24.33 33.14 -8.46
CA LYS A 23 25.32 33.83 -9.29
C LYS A 23 24.74 34.98 -10.11
N SER A 24 23.43 35.20 -10.02
CA SER A 24 22.72 36.27 -10.73
C SER A 24 21.44 36.67 -9.99
N ILE A 25 20.90 37.85 -10.28
CA ILE A 25 19.59 38.31 -9.78
C ILE A 25 18.48 37.31 -10.16
N ALA A 26 18.56 36.71 -11.34
CA ALA A 26 17.59 35.71 -11.77
C ALA A 26 17.69 34.40 -10.95
N GLU A 27 18.87 34.03 -10.46
CA GLU A 27 19.03 32.89 -9.55
C GLU A 27 18.59 33.25 -8.12
N SER A 28 18.78 34.49 -7.65
CA SER A 28 18.37 34.88 -6.30
C SER A 28 16.84 34.92 -6.09
N LEU A 29 16.06 34.78 -7.16
CA LEU A 29 14.59 34.68 -7.12
C LEU A 29 14.08 33.23 -7.12
N LEU A 30 14.99 32.25 -7.25
CA LEU A 30 14.67 30.83 -7.30
C LEU A 30 15.03 30.16 -5.96
N ASP A 31 14.32 29.09 -5.62
CA ASP A 31 14.74 28.20 -4.54
C ASP A 31 15.96 27.36 -4.95
N ASP A 32 16.67 26.79 -3.97
CA ASP A 32 17.90 26.02 -4.19
C ASP A 32 17.74 24.89 -5.22
N ARG A 33 16.59 24.19 -5.19
CA ARG A 33 16.30 23.11 -6.14
C ARG A 33 16.15 23.65 -7.56
N SER A 34 15.38 24.72 -7.72
CA SER A 34 15.21 25.40 -9.02
C SER A 34 16.54 25.93 -9.59
N ILE A 35 17.44 26.42 -8.73
CA ILE A 35 18.81 26.82 -9.14
C ILE A 35 19.59 25.62 -9.67
N LEU A 36 19.57 24.49 -8.94
CA LEU A 36 20.26 23.26 -9.35
C LEU A 36 19.72 22.70 -10.68
N GLU A 37 18.40 22.64 -10.85
CA GLU A 37 17.76 22.18 -12.10
C GLU A 37 18.12 23.09 -13.28
N LYS A 38 18.09 24.41 -13.08
CA LYS A 38 18.49 25.39 -14.11
C LYS A 38 19.95 25.20 -14.53
N ARG A 39 20.87 25.04 -13.57
CA ARG A 39 22.30 24.81 -13.85
C ARG A 39 22.54 23.48 -14.56
N LEU A 40 21.82 22.43 -14.17
CA LEU A 40 21.91 21.12 -14.83
C LEU A 40 21.43 21.19 -16.27
N LYS A 41 20.29 21.83 -16.52
CA LYS A 41 19.76 22.03 -17.87
C LYS A 41 20.76 22.73 -18.79
N LEU A 42 21.42 23.78 -18.29
CA LEU A 42 22.45 24.50 -19.05
C LEU A 42 23.66 23.62 -19.40
N GLN A 43 24.04 22.66 -18.54
CA GLN A 43 25.11 21.71 -18.86
C GLN A 43 24.65 20.67 -19.89
N LEU A 44 23.40 20.19 -19.81
CA LEU A 44 22.86 19.18 -20.72
C LEU A 44 22.61 19.70 -22.14
N GLU A 45 22.44 21.01 -22.32
CA GLU A 45 22.23 21.65 -23.63
C GLU A 45 23.55 21.96 -24.36
N ARG A 46 24.71 21.75 -23.73
CA ARG A 46 26.03 21.96 -24.36
C ARG A 46 26.35 20.88 -25.39
N PRO A 47 27.19 21.18 -26.40
CA PRO A 47 27.81 20.18 -27.26
C PRO A 47 28.53 19.10 -26.43
N ILE A 48 28.47 17.84 -26.89
CA ILE A 48 28.96 16.66 -26.12
C ILE A 48 30.42 16.81 -25.68
N ASP A 49 31.24 17.48 -26.49
CA ASP A 49 32.65 17.77 -26.27
C ASP A 49 32.91 18.90 -25.25
N GLU A 50 31.92 19.74 -24.96
CA GLU A 50 31.99 20.87 -24.02
C GLU A 50 31.29 20.60 -22.67
N VAL A 51 30.72 19.40 -22.51
CA VAL A 51 30.00 18.99 -21.30
C VAL A 51 30.98 18.73 -20.15
N ASP A 52 30.76 19.41 -19.03
CA ASP A 52 31.46 19.09 -17.79
C ASP A 52 30.78 17.93 -17.06
N ASN A 53 31.31 16.72 -17.28
CA ASN A 53 30.81 15.50 -16.66
C ASN A 53 30.95 15.50 -15.12
N GLN A 54 31.92 16.21 -14.55
CA GLN A 54 32.08 16.29 -13.10
C GLN A 54 31.00 17.19 -12.51
N GLU A 55 30.73 18.33 -13.15
CA GLU A 55 29.68 19.25 -12.72
C GLU A 55 28.29 18.63 -12.85
N ILE A 56 28.00 17.90 -13.93
CA ILE A 56 26.72 17.16 -14.06
C ILE A 56 26.54 16.17 -12.91
N ARG A 57 27.58 15.38 -12.59
CA ARG A 57 27.52 14.41 -11.49
C ARG A 57 27.28 15.11 -10.15
N ARG A 58 27.93 16.26 -9.93
CA ARG A 58 27.76 17.07 -8.72
C ARG A 58 26.32 17.58 -8.60
N LEU A 59 25.77 18.18 -9.64
CA LEU A 59 24.40 18.72 -9.68
C LEU A 59 23.34 17.64 -9.45
N ILE A 60 23.47 16.49 -10.13
CA ILE A 60 22.58 15.33 -9.93
C ILE A 60 22.63 14.86 -8.46
N SER A 61 23.82 14.76 -7.88
CA SER A 61 23.99 14.32 -6.49
C SER A 61 23.33 15.28 -5.51
N SER A 62 23.46 16.60 -5.74
CA SER A 62 22.79 17.63 -4.93
C SER A 62 21.27 17.58 -5.06
N LEU A 63 20.73 17.37 -6.25
CA LEU A 63 19.28 17.25 -6.49
C LEU A 63 18.67 16.02 -5.83
N LEU A 64 19.39 14.90 -5.83
CA LEU A 64 18.96 13.69 -5.13
C LEU A 64 19.07 13.84 -3.61
N ALA A 65 20.08 14.57 -3.11
CA ALA A 65 20.19 14.90 -1.69
C ALA A 65 19.03 15.78 -1.22
N ASP A 66 18.69 16.81 -1.99
CA ASP A 66 17.52 17.65 -1.76
C ASP A 66 16.22 16.83 -1.75
N PHE A 67 16.02 15.95 -2.75
CA PHE A 67 14.86 15.06 -2.81
C PHE A 67 14.74 14.15 -1.57
N ALA A 68 15.86 13.65 -1.05
CA ALA A 68 15.87 12.81 0.13
C ALA A 68 15.55 13.57 1.43
N ASN A 69 15.96 14.84 1.52
CA ASN A 69 15.85 15.65 2.74
C ASN A 69 14.57 16.50 2.80
N ASN A 70 14.13 17.07 1.68
CA ASN A 70 13.13 18.14 1.64
C ASN A 70 11.84 17.74 0.92
N ASP A 71 11.92 16.85 -0.08
CA ASP A 71 10.81 16.58 -1.01
C ASP A 71 10.11 15.23 -0.75
N SER A 72 10.26 14.68 0.45
CA SER A 72 9.57 13.46 0.89
C SER A 72 8.09 13.69 1.22
N GLN A 73 7.35 14.44 0.39
CA GLN A 73 5.86 14.40 0.41
C GLN A 73 5.31 12.98 0.26
N LEU A 74 6.18 12.04 -0.16
CA LEU A 74 5.94 10.61 -0.20
C LEU A 74 5.97 10.01 1.21
N SER A 75 4.94 9.22 1.54
CA SER A 75 4.95 8.41 2.76
C SER A 75 6.17 7.49 2.82
N GLU A 76 6.63 7.14 4.03
CA GLU A 76 7.79 6.25 4.25
C GLU A 76 7.69 4.94 3.43
N ASN A 77 6.49 4.36 3.33
CA ASN A 77 6.26 3.15 2.53
C ASN A 77 6.42 3.41 1.03
N THR A 78 6.03 4.58 0.56
CA THR A 78 6.19 4.98 -0.85
C THR A 78 7.68 5.18 -1.17
N LEU A 79 8.46 5.77 -0.26
CA LEU A 79 9.91 5.89 -0.41
C LEU A 79 10.59 4.52 -0.43
N LYS A 80 10.24 3.62 0.50
CA LYS A 80 10.75 2.24 0.49
C LYS A 80 10.44 1.55 -0.83
N ALA A 81 9.20 1.66 -1.32
CA ALA A 81 8.81 1.10 -2.60
C ALA A 81 9.58 1.74 -3.78
N LEU A 82 9.83 3.04 -3.76
CA LEU A 82 10.62 3.75 -4.76
C LEU A 82 12.02 3.13 -4.89
N PHE A 83 12.75 3.05 -3.79
CA PHE A 83 14.13 2.55 -3.80
C PHE A 83 14.22 1.06 -4.11
N ILE A 84 13.29 0.22 -3.62
CA ILE A 84 13.26 -1.21 -3.95
C ILE A 84 13.05 -1.41 -5.46
N ASN A 85 12.10 -0.69 -6.05
CA ASN A 85 11.83 -0.81 -7.49
C ASN A 85 12.94 -0.18 -8.35
N TRP A 86 13.57 0.89 -7.88
CA TRP A 86 14.74 1.49 -8.53
C TRP A 86 15.93 0.54 -8.55
N ALA A 87 16.25 -0.11 -7.42
CA ALA A 87 17.36 -1.06 -7.32
C ALA A 87 17.24 -2.21 -8.33
N ILE A 88 16.02 -2.64 -8.67
CA ILE A 88 15.79 -3.66 -9.70
C ILE A 88 16.20 -3.16 -11.09
N PHE A 89 15.95 -1.89 -11.40
CA PHE A 89 16.38 -1.29 -12.66
C PHE A 89 17.89 -1.07 -12.68
N GLU A 90 18.46 -0.55 -11.58
CA GLU A 90 19.90 -0.35 -11.44
C GLU A 90 20.67 -1.67 -11.59
N GLN A 91 20.22 -2.75 -10.95
CA GLN A 91 20.81 -4.07 -11.12
C GLN A 91 20.76 -4.53 -12.58
N TRP A 92 19.62 -4.35 -13.26
CA TRP A 92 19.51 -4.69 -14.67
C TRP A 92 20.47 -3.87 -15.54
N CYS A 93 20.65 -2.59 -15.25
CA CYS A 93 21.63 -1.74 -15.93
C CYS A 93 23.06 -2.26 -15.74
N ASN A 94 23.42 -2.63 -14.51
CA ASN A 94 24.73 -3.21 -14.19
C ASN A 94 24.97 -4.52 -14.96
N ASP A 95 23.98 -5.42 -14.98
CA ASP A 95 24.06 -6.70 -15.70
C ASP A 95 24.24 -6.50 -17.22
N LYS A 96 23.65 -5.45 -17.78
CA LYS A 96 23.76 -5.09 -19.21
C LYS A 96 24.94 -4.16 -19.51
N GLN A 97 25.71 -3.77 -18.50
CA GLN A 97 26.80 -2.80 -18.60
C GLN A 97 26.37 -1.45 -19.21
N VAL A 98 25.16 -0.99 -18.88
CA VAL A 98 24.63 0.31 -19.30
C VAL A 98 24.46 1.26 -18.11
N ILE A 99 24.39 2.56 -18.40
CA ILE A 99 24.22 3.60 -17.37
C ILE A 99 22.77 3.61 -16.88
N SER A 100 22.58 3.59 -15.56
CA SER A 100 21.26 3.64 -14.90
C SER A 100 20.71 5.07 -14.77
N LEU A 101 21.60 6.06 -14.53
CA LEU A 101 21.24 7.47 -14.39
C LEU A 101 22.37 8.37 -14.94
N PRO A 102 22.11 9.21 -15.97
CA PRO A 102 20.92 9.23 -16.81
C PRO A 102 20.82 7.97 -17.69
N SER A 103 19.64 7.34 -17.74
CA SER A 103 19.37 6.24 -18.67
C SER A 103 18.69 6.74 -19.95
N SER A 104 19.01 6.11 -21.07
CA SER A 104 18.29 6.35 -22.33
C SER A 104 16.89 5.70 -22.32
N SER A 105 16.01 6.20 -23.19
CA SER A 105 14.69 5.59 -23.40
C SER A 105 14.79 4.19 -24.02
N GLN A 106 15.81 3.94 -24.84
CA GLN A 106 16.06 2.62 -25.43
C GLN A 106 16.38 1.57 -24.35
N ASN A 107 17.21 1.92 -23.37
CA ASN A 107 17.53 1.04 -22.24
C ASN A 107 16.29 0.73 -21.41
N PHE A 108 15.47 1.75 -21.11
CA PHE A 108 14.21 1.56 -20.40
C PHE A 108 13.22 0.65 -21.16
N ILE A 109 13.10 0.83 -22.47
CA ILE A 109 12.26 -0.02 -23.33
C ILE A 109 12.75 -1.47 -23.31
N GLN A 110 14.05 -1.70 -23.37
CA GLN A 110 14.63 -3.04 -23.30
C GLN A 110 14.34 -3.69 -21.94
N PHE A 111 14.56 -2.96 -20.85
CA PHE A 111 14.26 -3.41 -19.49
C PHE A 111 12.79 -3.85 -19.34
N ILE A 112 11.83 -3.00 -19.75
CA ILE A 112 10.41 -3.32 -19.66
C ILE A 112 10.06 -4.54 -20.53
N ASN A 113 10.65 -4.66 -21.72
CA ASN A 113 10.41 -5.81 -22.59
C ASN A 113 10.96 -7.13 -22.03
N GLU A 114 12.08 -7.10 -21.31
CA GLU A 114 12.63 -8.29 -20.64
C GLU A 114 11.81 -8.67 -19.40
N LYS A 115 11.27 -7.68 -18.67
CA LYS A 115 10.45 -7.93 -17.48
C LYS A 115 9.00 -8.29 -17.79
N LYS A 116 8.46 -7.97 -18.98
CA LYS A 116 7.00 -8.07 -19.25
C LYS A 116 6.39 -9.45 -19.07
N SER A 117 7.14 -10.52 -19.34
CA SER A 117 6.69 -11.90 -19.16
C SER A 117 6.92 -12.44 -17.75
N LEU A 118 7.80 -11.80 -16.98
CA LEU A 118 8.23 -12.28 -15.66
C LEU A 118 7.37 -11.73 -14.53
N VAL A 119 6.74 -10.57 -14.72
CA VAL A 119 5.97 -9.89 -13.68
C VAL A 119 4.61 -9.41 -14.19
N LYS A 120 3.69 -9.17 -13.24
CA LYS A 120 2.36 -8.61 -13.51
C LYS A 120 2.46 -7.15 -13.97
N MET A 121 1.42 -6.66 -14.64
CA MET A 121 1.33 -5.29 -15.15
C MET A 121 1.47 -4.23 -14.05
N ASN A 122 0.92 -4.51 -12.86
CA ASN A 122 1.05 -3.60 -11.72
C ASN A 122 2.52 -3.42 -11.32
N THR A 123 3.28 -4.52 -11.25
CA THR A 123 4.72 -4.49 -10.95
C THR A 123 5.51 -3.73 -12.02
N LEU A 124 5.23 -3.95 -13.32
CA LEU A 124 5.85 -3.15 -14.39
C LEU A 124 5.54 -1.65 -14.24
N SER A 125 4.32 -1.32 -13.81
CA SER A 125 3.91 0.06 -13.57
C SER A 125 4.69 0.67 -12.41
N GLN A 126 4.98 -0.10 -11.36
CA GLN A 126 5.85 0.32 -10.24
C GLN A 126 7.29 0.54 -10.71
N TYR A 127 7.84 -0.36 -11.53
CA TYR A 127 9.19 -0.17 -12.09
C TYR A 127 9.27 1.10 -12.95
N ARG A 128 8.30 1.29 -13.86
CA ARG A 128 8.20 2.53 -14.67
C ARG A 128 8.12 3.77 -13.80
N TRP A 129 7.27 3.75 -12.77
CA TRP A 129 7.13 4.86 -11.83
C TRP A 129 8.43 5.17 -11.11
N ALA A 130 9.13 4.15 -10.59
CA ALA A 130 10.37 4.34 -9.86
C ALA A 130 11.49 4.92 -10.75
N VAL A 131 11.67 4.35 -11.95
CA VAL A 131 12.62 4.88 -12.94
C VAL A 131 12.30 6.33 -13.28
N SER A 132 11.02 6.64 -13.52
CA SER A 132 10.59 8.00 -13.83
C SER A 132 10.86 8.96 -12.66
N LYS A 133 10.50 8.58 -11.44
CA LYS A 133 10.63 9.43 -10.25
C LYS A 133 12.07 9.74 -9.91
N ILE A 134 12.98 8.78 -9.98
CA ILE A 134 14.40 9.03 -9.71
C ILE A 134 15.02 9.95 -10.78
N HIS A 135 14.68 9.77 -12.06
CA HIS A 135 15.18 10.68 -13.10
C HIS A 135 14.67 12.11 -12.90
N LEU A 136 13.38 12.29 -12.64
CA LEU A 136 12.81 13.61 -12.38
C LEU A 136 13.38 14.24 -11.10
N ALA A 137 13.57 13.45 -10.03
CA ALA A 137 14.19 13.92 -8.80
C ALA A 137 15.63 14.43 -9.03
N ALA A 138 16.37 13.78 -9.93
CA ALA A 138 17.70 14.17 -10.39
C ALA A 138 17.71 15.35 -11.40
N GLY A 139 16.57 15.97 -11.69
CA GLY A 139 16.46 17.07 -12.66
C GLY A 139 16.62 16.63 -14.13
N LEU A 140 16.46 15.33 -14.41
CA LEU A 140 16.66 14.74 -15.73
C LEU A 140 15.32 14.42 -16.41
N PRO A 141 15.28 14.38 -17.76
CA PRO A 141 14.12 13.85 -18.46
C PRO A 141 13.93 12.37 -18.15
N SER A 142 12.67 11.95 -17.96
CA SER A 142 12.35 10.55 -17.69
C SER A 142 12.45 9.71 -18.97
N PRO A 143 13.19 8.59 -18.98
CA PRO A 143 13.30 7.71 -20.14
C PRO A 143 11.98 7.01 -20.49
N SER A 144 11.00 7.06 -19.58
CA SER A 144 9.67 6.45 -19.71
C SER A 144 8.58 7.38 -20.27
N HIS A 145 8.93 8.65 -20.52
CA HIS A 145 8.00 9.67 -21.03
C HIS A 145 8.07 9.87 -22.54
N THR A 146 8.99 9.20 -23.24
CA THR A 146 9.00 9.24 -24.71
C THR A 146 7.75 8.55 -25.28
N GLN A 147 7.26 9.04 -26.42
CA GLN A 147 6.07 8.47 -27.06
C GLN A 147 6.23 6.97 -27.32
N LYS A 148 7.40 6.55 -27.83
CA LYS A 148 7.72 5.13 -28.07
C LYS A 148 7.65 4.28 -26.79
N ALA A 149 8.17 4.77 -25.66
CA ALA A 149 8.08 4.04 -24.40
C ALA A 149 6.63 3.94 -23.90
N ILE A 150 5.84 5.01 -24.04
CA ILE A 150 4.43 5.04 -23.69
C ILE A 150 3.63 4.03 -24.55
N ASP A 151 3.86 4.00 -25.86
CA ASP A 151 3.18 3.10 -26.79
C ASP A 151 3.48 1.63 -26.47
N ILE A 152 4.75 1.31 -26.18
CA ILE A 152 5.17 -0.06 -25.81
C ILE A 152 4.52 -0.49 -24.50
N VAL A 153 4.56 0.35 -23.46
CA VAL A 153 3.92 0.04 -22.17
C VAL A 153 2.41 -0.15 -22.34
N THR A 154 1.78 0.66 -23.20
CA THR A 154 0.36 0.55 -23.53
C THR A 154 0.05 -0.76 -24.28
N GLY A 155 0.88 -1.14 -25.25
CA GLY A 155 0.77 -2.41 -25.97
C GLY A 155 0.93 -3.62 -25.04
N ILE A 156 1.91 -3.59 -24.12
CA ILE A 156 2.10 -4.63 -23.11
C ILE A 156 0.85 -4.76 -22.22
N ARG A 157 0.29 -3.64 -21.77
CA ARG A 157 -0.95 -3.64 -20.97
C ARG A 157 -2.09 -4.30 -21.74
N LYS A 158 -2.31 -3.93 -23.01
CA LYS A 158 -3.34 -4.55 -23.86
C LYS A 158 -3.13 -6.06 -23.98
N ASN A 159 -1.91 -6.51 -24.28
CA ASN A 159 -1.61 -7.93 -24.43
C ASN A 159 -1.83 -8.73 -23.15
N LYS A 160 -1.43 -8.18 -21.99
CA LYS A 160 -1.66 -8.81 -20.68
C LYS A 160 -3.15 -8.95 -20.33
N VAL A 161 -3.95 -7.95 -20.71
CA VAL A 161 -5.41 -8.03 -20.54
C VAL A 161 -6.02 -9.10 -21.47
N ILE A 162 -5.57 -9.17 -22.73
CA ILE A 162 -6.02 -10.20 -23.69
C ILE A 162 -5.64 -11.60 -23.20
N SER A 163 -4.44 -11.77 -22.61
CA SER A 163 -4.01 -13.02 -21.99
C SER A 163 -4.66 -13.29 -20.63
N SER A 164 -5.75 -12.59 -20.29
CA SER A 164 -6.53 -12.78 -19.07
C SER A 164 -5.73 -12.62 -17.78
N GLU A 165 -4.74 -11.72 -17.74
CA GLU A 165 -4.11 -11.32 -16.48
C GLU A 165 -5.15 -10.52 -15.67
N LEU A 166 -5.79 -11.20 -14.71
CA LEU A 166 -6.77 -10.58 -13.81
C LEU A 166 -6.07 -9.94 -12.61
N VAL A 167 -6.67 -8.86 -12.11
CA VAL A 167 -6.28 -8.25 -10.83
C VAL A 167 -6.77 -9.17 -9.71
N ASP A 168 -5.83 -9.72 -8.93
CA ASP A 168 -6.16 -10.57 -7.80
C ASP A 168 -6.91 -9.75 -6.73
N GLN A 169 -8.03 -10.29 -6.27
CA GLN A 169 -8.77 -9.79 -5.13
C GLN A 169 -8.50 -10.69 -3.92
N ALA A 170 -8.41 -10.10 -2.72
CA ALA A 170 -8.33 -10.89 -1.50
C ALA A 170 -9.57 -11.79 -1.37
N GLN A 171 -9.38 -13.03 -0.91
CA GLN A 171 -10.49 -13.96 -0.72
C GLN A 171 -11.44 -13.43 0.38
N PRO A 172 -12.76 -13.57 0.23
CA PRO A 172 -13.70 -12.96 1.16
C PRO A 172 -13.71 -13.68 2.52
N PHE A 173 -13.51 -12.92 3.60
CA PHE A 173 -13.81 -13.35 4.96
C PHE A 173 -15.19 -12.80 5.36
N ARG A 174 -16.21 -13.66 5.31
CA ARG A 174 -17.63 -13.34 5.47
C ARG A 174 -18.13 -13.54 6.90
N GLU A 175 -19.32 -13.04 7.19
CA GLU A 175 -20.01 -13.20 8.49
C GLU A 175 -20.00 -14.65 8.98
N VAL A 176 -20.41 -15.59 8.12
CA VAL A 176 -20.44 -17.02 8.44
C VAL A 176 -19.08 -17.58 8.90
N HIS A 177 -17.97 -17.05 8.37
CA HIS A 177 -16.63 -17.44 8.81
C HIS A 177 -16.27 -16.77 10.15
N CYS A 178 -16.67 -15.51 10.33
CA CYS A 178 -16.49 -14.77 11.57
C CYS A 178 -17.23 -15.43 12.73
N ASP A 179 -18.48 -15.82 12.52
CA ASP A 179 -19.31 -16.52 13.51
C ASP A 179 -18.74 -17.89 13.87
N ALA A 180 -18.30 -18.66 12.87
CA ALA A 180 -17.68 -19.96 13.12
C ALA A 180 -16.39 -19.84 13.94
N ILE A 181 -15.55 -18.85 13.64
CA ILE A 181 -14.34 -18.56 14.44
C ILE A 181 -14.70 -18.04 15.82
N PHE A 182 -15.71 -17.18 15.93
CA PHE A 182 -16.19 -16.68 17.21
C PHE A 182 -16.60 -17.83 18.11
N GLU A 183 -17.41 -18.76 17.64
CA GLU A 183 -17.83 -19.93 18.43
C GLU A 183 -16.66 -20.83 18.85
N LEU A 184 -15.65 -21.01 17.99
CA LEU A 184 -14.47 -21.80 18.32
C LEU A 184 -13.55 -21.11 19.33
N TRP A 185 -13.43 -19.77 19.31
CA TRP A 185 -12.41 -19.03 20.06
C TRP A 185 -12.95 -18.25 21.27
N ARG A 186 -14.26 -18.01 21.36
CA ARG A 186 -14.91 -17.18 22.41
C ARG A 186 -14.69 -17.66 23.83
N HIS A 187 -14.33 -18.93 24.05
CA HIS A 187 -14.04 -19.50 25.37
C HIS A 187 -12.58 -19.92 25.56
N ASP A 188 -11.72 -19.67 24.57
CA ASP A 188 -10.30 -20.01 24.67
C ASP A 188 -9.61 -19.18 25.78
N PRO A 189 -8.85 -19.81 26.70
CA PRO A 189 -8.18 -19.12 27.79
C PRO A 189 -6.90 -18.40 27.35
N ASN A 190 -6.37 -18.68 26.15
CA ASN A 190 -5.14 -18.09 25.67
C ASN A 190 -5.35 -16.63 25.26
N PRO A 191 -4.63 -15.66 25.88
CA PRO A 191 -4.76 -14.25 25.53
C PRO A 191 -4.44 -13.96 24.06
N LEU A 192 -3.56 -14.74 23.43
CA LEU A 192 -3.26 -14.62 22.00
C LEU A 192 -4.49 -14.88 21.13
N ILE A 193 -5.28 -15.91 21.48
CA ILE A 193 -6.50 -16.28 20.74
C ILE A 193 -7.59 -15.25 20.97
N SER A 194 -7.75 -14.77 22.21
CA SER A 194 -8.70 -13.68 22.52
C SER A 194 -8.36 -12.40 21.74
N ARG A 195 -7.06 -12.05 21.64
CA ARG A 195 -6.59 -10.92 20.82
C ARG A 195 -6.88 -11.13 19.33
N ASN A 196 -6.60 -12.32 18.83
CA ASN A 196 -6.84 -12.67 17.43
C ASN A 196 -8.33 -12.59 17.08
N LEU A 197 -9.21 -13.09 17.96
CA LEU A 197 -10.65 -13.00 17.80
C LEU A 197 -11.12 -11.54 17.76
N ALA A 198 -10.66 -10.73 18.71
CA ALA A 198 -10.98 -9.30 18.74
C ALA A 198 -10.55 -8.59 17.44
N ILE A 199 -9.37 -8.90 16.90
CA ILE A 199 -8.93 -8.37 15.60
C ILE A 199 -9.87 -8.77 14.47
N LEU A 200 -10.31 -10.03 14.38
CA LEU A 200 -11.15 -10.51 13.28
C LEU A 200 -12.54 -9.89 13.31
N VAL A 201 -13.18 -9.87 14.49
CA VAL A 201 -14.51 -9.27 14.66
C VAL A 201 -14.47 -7.77 14.37
N THR A 202 -13.48 -7.05 14.94
CA THR A 202 -13.30 -5.63 14.64
C THR A 202 -12.99 -5.39 13.16
N ALA A 203 -12.17 -6.22 12.51
CA ALA A 203 -11.86 -6.08 11.09
C ALA A 203 -13.09 -6.24 10.20
N TYR A 204 -13.95 -7.21 10.51
CA TYR A 204 -15.19 -7.49 9.80
C TYR A 204 -16.17 -6.33 9.94
N GLU A 205 -16.55 -5.96 11.17
CA GLU A 205 -17.55 -4.91 11.40
C GLU A 205 -17.09 -3.53 10.92
N THR A 206 -15.83 -3.19 11.20
CA THR A 206 -15.34 -1.85 10.85
C THR A 206 -14.93 -1.73 9.41
N MET A 207 -14.72 -2.83 8.68
CA MET A 207 -14.16 -2.85 7.33
C MET A 207 -12.86 -2.03 7.22
N LEU A 208 -12.03 -1.90 8.26
CA LEU A 208 -10.81 -1.07 8.21
C LEU A 208 -9.70 -1.68 7.34
N ARG A 209 -8.79 -0.85 6.81
CA ARG A 209 -7.54 -1.37 6.24
C ARG A 209 -6.63 -1.86 7.36
N GLU A 210 -5.76 -2.83 7.07
CA GLU A 210 -4.79 -3.38 8.04
C GLU A 210 -4.04 -2.30 8.84
N SER A 211 -3.53 -1.27 8.16
CA SER A 211 -2.76 -0.22 8.83
C SER A 211 -3.62 0.64 9.75
N GLU A 212 -4.91 0.82 9.42
CA GLU A 212 -5.85 1.59 10.23
C GLU A 212 -6.28 0.74 11.45
N LEU A 213 -6.59 -0.54 11.23
CA LEU A 213 -6.90 -1.51 12.28
C LEU A 213 -5.76 -1.66 13.28
N ALA A 214 -4.51 -1.73 12.80
CA ALA A 214 -3.32 -1.81 13.64
C ALA A 214 -3.12 -0.59 14.56
N ARG A 215 -3.55 0.60 14.10
CA ARG A 215 -3.34 1.89 14.79
C ARG A 215 -4.54 2.30 15.65
N ILE A 216 -5.53 1.44 15.85
CA ILE A 216 -6.61 1.75 16.79
C ILE A 216 -6.00 1.92 18.18
N GLU A 217 -6.28 3.06 18.80
CA GLU A 217 -5.91 3.37 20.18
C GLU A 217 -7.12 3.17 21.09
N LEU A 218 -6.87 2.92 22.37
CA LEU A 218 -7.92 2.82 23.39
C LEU A 218 -8.73 4.12 23.49
N SER A 219 -8.07 5.27 23.33
CA SER A 219 -8.68 6.61 23.31
C SER A 219 -9.64 6.83 22.13
N HIS A 220 -9.56 6.03 21.07
CA HIS A 220 -10.45 6.14 19.92
C HIS A 220 -11.82 5.49 20.17
N LEU A 221 -12.00 4.75 21.27
CA LEU A 221 -13.25 4.07 21.59
C LEU A 221 -14.09 4.91 22.56
N THR A 222 -15.31 5.24 22.15
CA THR A 222 -16.33 5.85 23.00
C THR A 222 -17.43 4.82 23.25
N TYR A 223 -17.50 4.28 24.47
CA TYR A 223 -18.51 3.30 24.86
C TYR A 223 -19.85 3.96 25.15
N HIS A 224 -20.93 3.29 24.72
CA HIS A 224 -22.31 3.73 24.95
C HIS A 224 -22.99 2.89 26.03
N GLU A 225 -24.04 3.43 26.65
CA GLU A 225 -24.80 2.75 27.72
C GLU A 225 -25.46 1.45 27.26
N ASP A 226 -25.79 1.37 25.97
CA ASP A 226 -26.41 0.17 25.38
C ASP A 226 -25.41 -0.95 25.06
N GLY A 227 -24.15 -0.83 25.48
CA GLY A 227 -23.11 -1.82 25.28
C GLY A 227 -22.40 -1.77 23.92
N ARG A 228 -22.77 -0.85 23.03
CA ARG A 228 -22.04 -0.57 21.78
C ARG A 228 -20.89 0.40 22.01
N ALA A 229 -20.11 0.67 20.97
CA ALA A 229 -19.09 1.72 21.00
C ALA A 229 -18.95 2.40 19.65
N THR A 230 -18.67 3.71 19.65
CA THR A 230 -18.19 4.40 18.47
C THR A 230 -16.66 4.31 18.42
N LEU A 231 -16.12 3.94 17.27
CA LEU A 231 -14.69 3.97 16.98
C LEU A 231 -14.37 5.20 16.11
N LEU A 232 -13.49 6.05 16.61
CA LEU A 232 -12.89 7.17 15.88
C LEU A 232 -11.73 6.70 15.00
N ILE A 233 -11.67 7.18 13.76
CA ILE A 233 -10.63 6.85 12.78
C ILE A 233 -9.98 8.17 12.34
N PRO A 234 -8.88 8.57 13.00
CA PRO A 234 -8.32 9.90 12.82
C PRO A 234 -7.61 10.10 11.47
N PHE A 235 -7.06 9.03 10.89
CA PHE A 235 -6.29 9.10 9.64
C PHE A 235 -6.64 7.95 8.70
N THR A 236 -7.02 8.28 7.47
CA THR A 236 -7.20 7.30 6.40
C THR A 236 -6.21 7.54 5.26
N LYS A 237 -5.89 6.48 4.50
CA LYS A 237 -4.97 6.57 3.35
C LYS A 237 -5.42 7.58 2.28
N SER A 238 -6.72 7.80 2.15
CA SER A 238 -7.33 8.51 1.02
C SER A 238 -7.92 9.89 1.35
N ARG A 239 -8.21 10.21 2.61
CA ARG A 239 -8.73 11.54 2.99
C ARG A 239 -7.61 12.41 3.55
N LYS A 240 -7.28 13.48 2.81
CA LYS A 240 -6.33 14.52 3.21
C LYS A 240 -7.00 15.73 3.90
N SER A 241 -8.31 15.68 4.14
CA SER A 241 -9.10 16.80 4.69
C SER A 241 -8.88 17.04 6.19
N GLY A 242 -8.29 16.07 6.91
CA GLY A 242 -8.06 16.19 8.36
C GLY A 242 -9.28 15.89 9.24
N GLU A 243 -10.46 15.65 8.65
CA GLU A 243 -11.67 15.25 9.39
C GLU A 243 -11.66 13.74 9.67
N PRO A 244 -11.90 13.32 10.93
CA PRO A 244 -11.91 11.91 11.29
C PRO A 244 -13.18 11.21 10.80
N ASP A 245 -13.05 9.96 10.37
CA ASP A 245 -14.20 9.09 10.12
C ASP A 245 -14.63 8.41 11.44
N THR A 246 -15.87 7.97 11.54
CA THR A 246 -16.35 7.17 12.67
C THR A 246 -17.09 5.93 12.18
N THR A 247 -17.12 4.89 13.01
CA THR A 247 -17.92 3.69 12.77
C THR A 247 -18.44 3.12 14.08
N MET A 248 -19.59 2.44 14.03
CA MET A 248 -20.21 1.84 15.21
C MET A 248 -19.74 0.38 15.34
N LEU A 249 -19.43 -0.03 16.56
CA LEU A 249 -19.16 -1.42 16.93
C LEU A 249 -20.38 -2.03 17.61
N SER A 250 -20.70 -3.26 17.25
CA SER A 250 -21.76 -4.02 17.88
C SER A 250 -21.43 -4.37 19.34
N ARG A 251 -22.44 -4.81 20.09
CA ARG A 251 -22.25 -5.35 21.45
C ARG A 251 -21.27 -6.53 21.45
N GLN A 252 -21.39 -7.43 20.47
CA GLN A 252 -20.53 -8.61 20.36
C GLN A 252 -19.07 -8.21 20.14
N CYS A 253 -18.80 -7.23 19.26
CA CYS A 253 -17.46 -6.73 19.06
C CYS A 253 -16.90 -6.08 20.33
N VAL A 254 -17.71 -5.25 21.00
CA VAL A 254 -17.31 -4.60 22.26
C VAL A 254 -17.02 -5.61 23.35
N ASP A 255 -17.85 -6.63 23.53
CA ASP A 255 -17.65 -7.66 24.55
C ASP A 255 -16.42 -8.53 24.23
N THR A 256 -16.16 -8.80 22.95
CA THR A 256 -14.94 -9.48 22.50
C THR A 256 -13.70 -8.66 22.84
N ILE A 257 -13.74 -7.35 22.58
CA ILE A 257 -12.65 -6.42 22.93
C ILE A 257 -12.46 -6.38 24.46
N ARG A 258 -13.53 -6.24 25.23
CA ARG A 258 -13.48 -6.20 26.70
C ARG A 258 -12.90 -7.48 27.28
N LYS A 259 -13.31 -8.65 26.77
CA LYS A 259 -12.73 -9.94 27.16
C LYS A 259 -11.23 -9.99 26.89
N TYR A 260 -10.78 -9.51 25.74
CA TYR A 260 -9.35 -9.45 25.45
C TYR A 260 -8.60 -8.51 26.41
N LEU A 261 -9.17 -7.34 26.71
CA LEU A 261 -8.55 -6.35 27.61
C LEU A 261 -8.52 -6.81 29.08
N SER A 262 -9.48 -7.63 29.53
CA SER A 262 -9.53 -8.12 30.92
C SER A 262 -8.42 -9.11 31.28
N LEU A 263 -7.66 -9.62 30.30
CA LEU A 263 -6.53 -10.53 30.52
C LEU A 263 -5.24 -9.82 30.93
N ASP A 264 -5.34 -8.55 31.36
CA ASP A 264 -4.25 -7.68 31.83
C ASP A 264 -3.05 -7.62 30.88
N VAL A 265 -3.35 -7.57 29.59
CA VAL A 265 -2.35 -7.59 28.51
C VAL A 265 -1.91 -6.19 28.08
N ASN A 266 -2.56 -5.12 28.56
CA ASN A 266 -2.45 -3.81 27.94
C ASN A 266 -1.92 -2.64 28.81
N ASP A 267 -0.60 -2.49 28.85
CA ASP A 267 0.13 -1.26 29.23
C ASP A 267 0.40 -0.24 28.09
N SER A 268 -0.32 -0.31 26.95
CA SER A 268 -0.06 0.55 25.77
C SER A 268 -1.28 1.37 25.37
N VAL A 269 -1.04 2.45 24.64
CA VAL A 269 -2.08 3.29 24.03
C VAL A 269 -2.84 2.54 22.92
N TYR A 270 -2.17 1.63 22.21
CA TYR A 270 -2.80 0.85 21.14
C TYR A 270 -3.73 -0.25 21.68
N LEU A 271 -4.86 -0.46 21.00
CA LEU A 271 -5.82 -1.51 21.33
C LEU A 271 -5.18 -2.90 21.19
N PHE A 272 -4.57 -3.19 20.03
CA PHE A 272 -4.00 -4.51 19.75
C PHE A 272 -2.49 -4.56 19.96
N LYS A 273 -2.03 -5.66 20.57
CA LYS A 273 -0.62 -5.87 20.91
C LYS A 273 0.07 -7.01 20.21
N LYS A 274 1.38 -6.86 20.04
CA LYS A 274 2.25 -7.97 19.69
C LYS A 274 2.36 -8.91 20.90
N MET A 275 2.05 -10.17 20.66
CA MET A 275 2.05 -11.21 21.69
C MET A 275 2.98 -12.34 21.29
N ARG A 276 3.62 -12.94 22.28
CA ARG A 276 4.39 -14.18 22.12
C ARG A 276 3.42 -15.37 21.96
N ARG A 277 3.94 -16.50 21.49
CA ARG A 277 3.13 -17.73 21.31
C ARG A 277 2.48 -18.22 22.61
N ASN A 278 3.12 -17.96 23.75
CA ASN A 278 2.62 -18.30 25.08
C ASN A 278 1.59 -17.30 25.64
N GLY A 279 1.05 -16.40 24.81
CA GLY A 279 0.03 -15.44 25.22
C GLY A 279 0.56 -14.21 25.98
N LYS A 280 1.86 -14.12 26.27
CA LYS A 280 2.41 -12.95 26.97
C LYS A 280 2.54 -11.74 26.03
N PRO A 281 2.11 -10.53 26.45
CA PRO A 281 2.33 -9.31 25.69
C PRO A 281 3.83 -9.03 25.58
N THR A 282 4.22 -8.37 24.49
CA THR A 282 5.58 -7.85 24.28
C THR A 282 5.56 -6.35 24.45
N SER A 283 6.58 -5.78 25.12
CA SER A 283 6.77 -4.34 25.16
C SER A 283 6.90 -3.80 23.73
N GLN A 284 6.08 -2.80 23.38
CA GLN A 284 6.08 -2.17 22.07
C GLN A 284 5.73 -0.69 22.20
N ASN A 285 6.45 0.16 21.47
CA ASN A 285 6.19 1.61 21.40
C ASN A 285 5.42 1.99 20.12
N GLN A 286 5.10 1.01 19.27
CA GLN A 286 4.45 1.21 17.98
C GLN A 286 3.29 0.22 17.81
N ALA A 287 2.36 0.58 16.92
CA ALA A 287 1.27 -0.28 16.48
C ALA A 287 1.77 -1.63 15.96
N ILE A 288 0.93 -2.67 16.04
CA ILE A 288 1.26 -3.98 15.46
C ILE A 288 1.47 -3.87 13.94
N SER A 289 2.35 -4.71 13.39
CA SER A 289 2.59 -4.70 11.95
C SER A 289 1.41 -5.29 11.16
N ARG A 290 1.24 -4.84 9.90
CA ARG A 290 0.31 -5.47 8.94
C ARG A 290 0.49 -6.99 8.82
N TYR A 291 1.74 -7.46 8.86
CA TYR A 291 2.05 -8.89 8.84
C TYR A 291 1.50 -9.65 10.06
N THR A 292 1.29 -8.97 11.19
CA THR A 292 0.64 -9.59 12.35
C THR A 292 -0.85 -9.78 12.09
N ILE A 293 -1.52 -8.85 11.41
CA ILE A 293 -2.91 -8.99 10.99
C ILE A 293 -3.04 -10.10 9.94
N ASP A 294 -2.17 -10.12 8.91
CA ASP A 294 -2.16 -11.21 7.92
C ASP A 294 -2.03 -12.60 8.57
N ARG A 295 -1.14 -12.72 9.57
CA ARG A 295 -0.99 -13.97 10.32
C ARG A 295 -2.23 -14.36 11.12
N VAL A 296 -2.99 -13.40 11.64
CA VAL A 296 -4.26 -13.65 12.35
C VAL A 296 -5.27 -14.27 11.38
N PHE A 297 -5.43 -13.67 10.19
CA PHE A 297 -6.31 -14.21 9.15
C PHE A 297 -5.88 -15.60 8.67
N LYS A 298 -4.56 -15.82 8.50
CA LYS A 298 -4.03 -17.16 8.23
C LYS A 298 -4.38 -18.16 9.33
N GLN A 299 -4.21 -17.79 10.60
CA GLN A 299 -4.53 -18.67 11.72
C GLN A 299 -6.04 -18.99 11.80
N ALA A 300 -6.90 -18.04 11.45
CA ALA A 300 -8.34 -18.28 11.33
C ALA A 300 -8.64 -19.26 10.19
N TYR A 301 -8.00 -19.08 9.03
CA TYR A 301 -8.14 -19.99 7.89
C TYR A 301 -7.70 -21.42 8.26
N ASP A 302 -6.52 -21.55 8.86
CA ASP A 302 -5.98 -22.85 9.31
C ASP A 302 -6.93 -23.51 10.34
N CYS A 303 -7.51 -22.72 11.25
CA CYS A 303 -8.48 -23.20 12.24
C CYS A 303 -9.76 -23.74 11.58
N LEU A 304 -10.37 -23.00 10.65
CA LEU A 304 -11.56 -23.49 9.94
C LEU A 304 -11.24 -24.67 9.04
N SER A 305 -10.04 -24.73 8.45
CA SER A 305 -9.63 -25.87 7.61
C SER A 305 -9.66 -27.19 8.38
N LEU A 306 -9.37 -27.16 9.68
CA LEU A 306 -9.36 -28.33 10.54
C LEU A 306 -10.74 -28.65 11.13
N ASN A 307 -11.54 -27.63 11.45
CA ASN A 307 -12.77 -27.80 12.22
C ASN A 307 -14.06 -27.70 11.39
N ARG A 308 -14.04 -26.92 10.31
CA ARG A 308 -15.20 -26.56 9.46
C ARG A 308 -14.78 -26.37 7.99
N PRO A 309 -14.13 -27.35 7.34
CA PRO A 309 -13.58 -27.18 5.98
C PRO A 309 -14.65 -26.86 4.93
N GLU A 310 -15.90 -27.23 5.16
CA GLU A 310 -17.04 -26.92 4.29
C GLU A 310 -17.28 -25.41 4.12
N LEU A 311 -16.87 -24.59 5.11
CA LEU A 311 -16.98 -23.13 5.03
C LEU A 311 -15.89 -22.50 4.16
N LEU A 312 -14.89 -23.27 3.71
CA LEU A 312 -13.75 -22.79 2.92
C LEU A 312 -13.81 -23.23 1.46
N GLU A 313 -14.93 -23.78 0.99
CA GLU A 313 -15.08 -24.19 -0.40
C GLU A 313 -14.84 -23.01 -1.36
N GLY A 314 -13.87 -23.16 -2.26
CA GLY A 314 -13.46 -22.11 -3.20
C GLY A 314 -12.61 -20.98 -2.58
N ILE A 315 -12.21 -21.09 -1.31
CA ILE A 315 -11.41 -20.10 -0.59
C ILE A 315 -10.02 -20.67 -0.32
N SER A 316 -8.98 -20.03 -0.85
CA SER A 316 -7.59 -20.51 -0.73
C SER A 316 -6.86 -20.05 0.53
N LEU A 317 -6.86 -18.74 0.81
CA LEU A 317 -6.24 -18.17 2.01
C LEU A 317 -6.74 -16.74 2.24
N TRP A 318 -6.93 -16.37 3.51
CA TRP A 318 -7.25 -14.99 3.88
C TRP A 318 -6.02 -14.14 4.18
N SER A 319 -6.17 -12.83 3.97
CA SER A 319 -5.22 -11.79 4.35
C SER A 319 -5.93 -10.69 5.15
N GLY A 320 -5.18 -9.70 5.63
CA GLY A 320 -5.76 -8.59 6.38
C GLY A 320 -6.77 -7.73 5.60
N HIS A 321 -6.85 -7.91 4.28
CA HIS A 321 -7.83 -7.25 3.43
C HIS A 321 -9.10 -8.09 3.17
N SER A 322 -9.11 -9.36 3.60
CA SER A 322 -10.21 -10.30 3.37
C SER A 322 -11.53 -9.89 4.03
N ALA A 323 -11.47 -9.33 5.24
CA ALA A 323 -12.67 -8.87 5.95
C ALA A 323 -13.39 -7.73 5.22
N ARG A 324 -12.63 -6.77 4.64
CA ARG A 324 -13.22 -5.69 3.81
C ARG A 324 -13.96 -6.23 2.60
N VAL A 325 -13.43 -7.27 1.97
CA VAL A 325 -14.05 -7.88 0.79
C VAL A 325 -15.30 -8.66 1.19
N GLY A 326 -15.21 -9.49 2.23
CA GLY A 326 -16.34 -10.30 2.69
C GLY A 326 -17.50 -9.44 3.20
N ALA A 327 -17.25 -8.49 4.09
CA ALA A 327 -18.29 -7.58 4.59
C ALA A 327 -18.96 -6.77 3.46
N CYS A 328 -18.21 -6.38 2.43
CA CYS A 328 -18.79 -5.73 1.24
C CYS A 328 -19.77 -6.67 0.52
N GLN A 329 -19.40 -7.93 0.35
CA GLN A 329 -20.23 -8.93 -0.32
C GLN A 329 -21.46 -9.29 0.52
N ASP A 330 -21.31 -9.40 1.84
CA ASP A 330 -22.40 -9.73 2.75
C ASP A 330 -23.43 -8.59 2.80
N LEU A 331 -22.98 -7.33 2.92
CA LEU A 331 -23.88 -6.16 2.86
C LEU A 331 -24.62 -6.07 1.52
N LEU A 332 -23.95 -6.29 0.40
CA LEU A 332 -24.63 -6.31 -0.90
C LEU A 332 -25.65 -7.45 -0.99
N SER A 333 -25.29 -8.64 -0.51
CA SER A 333 -26.19 -9.81 -0.51
C SER A 333 -27.38 -9.64 0.44
N ALA A 334 -27.23 -8.81 1.48
CA ALA A 334 -28.32 -8.40 2.37
C ALA A 334 -29.23 -7.33 1.77
N GLY A 335 -28.96 -6.85 0.55
CA GLY A 335 -29.79 -5.91 -0.19
C GLY A 335 -29.48 -4.43 0.06
N TYR A 336 -28.42 -4.09 0.80
CA TYR A 336 -27.99 -2.71 0.97
C TYR A 336 -27.53 -2.10 -0.37
N SER A 337 -27.85 -0.83 -0.59
CA SER A 337 -27.48 -0.13 -1.81
C SER A 337 -25.96 0.05 -1.93
N THR A 338 -25.48 0.23 -3.16
CA THR A 338 -24.05 0.48 -3.39
C THR A 338 -23.53 1.73 -2.67
N LEU A 339 -24.40 2.72 -2.41
CA LEU A 339 -24.04 3.94 -1.69
C LEU A 339 -23.89 3.68 -0.18
N GLU A 340 -24.80 2.91 0.42
CA GLU A 340 -24.70 2.50 1.83
C GLU A 340 -23.45 1.65 2.06
N VAL A 341 -23.18 0.69 1.16
CA VAL A 341 -21.96 -0.12 1.21
C VAL A 341 -20.72 0.74 0.97
N GLN A 342 -20.80 1.73 0.07
CA GLN A 342 -19.72 2.71 -0.14
C GLN A 342 -19.38 3.46 1.15
N GLN A 343 -20.40 3.94 1.84
CA GLN A 343 -20.30 4.67 3.11
C GLN A 343 -19.70 3.77 4.21
N ALA A 344 -20.20 2.55 4.39
CA ALA A 344 -19.68 1.60 5.39
C ALA A 344 -18.19 1.30 5.17
N GLY A 345 -17.80 1.05 3.92
CA GLY A 345 -16.40 0.86 3.57
C GLY A 345 -15.54 2.13 3.65
N ARG A 346 -16.14 3.33 3.73
CA ARG A 346 -15.46 4.64 3.58
C ARG A 346 -14.62 4.71 2.30
N TRP A 347 -15.17 4.20 1.20
CA TRP A 347 -14.52 4.35 -0.11
C TRP A 347 -14.86 5.71 -0.71
N THR A 348 -13.85 6.38 -1.27
CA THR A 348 -14.02 7.67 -1.95
C THR A 348 -14.86 7.53 -3.23
N SER A 349 -14.92 6.34 -3.83
CA SER A 349 -15.69 6.08 -5.04
C SER A 349 -16.35 4.69 -5.01
N GLY A 350 -17.48 4.56 -5.71
CA GLY A 350 -18.21 3.30 -5.84
C GLY A 350 -17.47 2.21 -6.62
N GLN A 351 -16.38 2.55 -7.32
CA GLN A 351 -15.57 1.60 -8.09
C GLN A 351 -15.12 0.40 -7.24
N MET A 352 -14.78 0.64 -5.96
CA MET A 352 -14.36 -0.43 -5.06
C MET A 352 -15.50 -1.36 -4.67
N VAL A 353 -16.72 -0.83 -4.52
CA VAL A 353 -17.93 -1.64 -4.27
C VAL A 353 -18.20 -2.54 -5.47
N PHE A 354 -18.16 -1.99 -6.68
CA PHE A 354 -18.31 -2.77 -7.92
C PHE A 354 -17.22 -3.81 -8.11
N GLN A 355 -15.98 -3.53 -7.69
CA GLN A 355 -14.88 -4.47 -7.78
C GLN A 355 -15.07 -5.64 -6.79
N TYR A 356 -15.25 -5.35 -5.49
CA TYR A 356 -15.38 -6.38 -4.46
C TYR A 356 -16.66 -7.19 -4.57
N GLY A 357 -17.76 -6.52 -4.92
CA GLY A 357 -19.10 -7.09 -5.07
C GLY A 357 -19.42 -7.61 -6.47
N ARG A 358 -18.46 -7.63 -7.42
CA ARG A 358 -18.73 -7.93 -8.85
C ARG A 358 -19.64 -9.14 -9.06
N ASN A 359 -19.35 -10.25 -8.39
CA ASN A 359 -20.11 -11.49 -8.54
C ASN A 359 -21.50 -11.43 -7.90
N ILE A 360 -21.65 -10.70 -6.79
CA ILE A 360 -22.94 -10.51 -6.11
C ILE A 360 -23.84 -9.63 -6.99
N LEU A 361 -23.32 -8.49 -7.44
CA LEU A 361 -24.03 -7.56 -8.31
C LEU A 361 -24.40 -8.18 -9.67
N ALA A 362 -23.59 -9.10 -10.19
CA ALA A 362 -23.94 -9.85 -11.40
C ALA A 362 -25.17 -10.75 -11.20
N LYS A 363 -25.22 -11.50 -10.09
CA LYS A 363 -26.38 -12.33 -9.70
C LYS A 363 -27.63 -11.50 -9.46
N GLU A 364 -27.46 -10.27 -8.99
CA GLU A 364 -28.54 -9.34 -8.70
C GLU A 364 -28.87 -8.36 -9.83
N SER A 365 -28.23 -8.53 -11.00
CA SER A 365 -28.44 -7.63 -12.12
C SER A 365 -29.92 -7.60 -12.54
N ALA A 366 -30.35 -6.46 -13.11
CA ALA A 366 -31.72 -6.29 -13.57
C ALA A 366 -32.18 -7.43 -14.48
N MET A 367 -31.26 -7.94 -15.32
CA MET A 367 -31.54 -9.07 -16.19
C MET A 367 -31.65 -10.41 -15.46
N ALA A 368 -30.77 -10.66 -14.49
CA ALA A 368 -30.90 -11.85 -13.63
C ALA A 368 -32.26 -11.85 -12.90
N LYS A 369 -32.62 -10.74 -12.25
CA LYS A 369 -33.91 -10.59 -11.55
C LYS A 369 -35.11 -10.75 -12.50
N ALA A 370 -35.06 -10.13 -13.68
CA ALA A 370 -36.14 -10.22 -14.68
C ALA A 370 -36.33 -11.63 -15.27
N ARG A 371 -35.29 -12.48 -15.27
CA ARG A 371 -35.34 -13.86 -15.77
C ARG A 371 -35.64 -14.89 -14.70
N TRP A 372 -35.18 -14.69 -13.46
CA TRP A 372 -35.45 -15.62 -12.36
C TRP A 372 -36.88 -15.53 -11.81
N ASN A 373 -37.55 -14.39 -11.99
CA ASN A 373 -38.93 -14.17 -11.57
C ASN A 373 -39.97 -14.52 -12.65
N LYS A 374 -39.54 -15.11 -13.78
CA LYS A 374 -40.40 -15.72 -14.80
C LYS A 374 -40.30 -17.22 -14.68
#